data_AF-A0A7C5PV18-F1
#
_entry.id   AF-A0A7C5PV18-F1
#
_cell.length_a   1.000
_cell.length_b   1.000
_cell.length_c   1.000
_cell.angle_alpha   90.00
_cell.angle_beta   90.00
_cell.angle_gamma   90.00
#
_symmetry.space_group_name_H-M   'P 1'
#
loop_
_entity.id
_entity.type
_entity.pdbx_description
1 polymer ?
#
loop_
_entity_poly.entity_id
_entity_poly.type
_entity_poly.pdbx_seq_one_letter_code
_entity_poly.pdbx_strand_id
1 'polypeptide(L)'
;MPEYLAPGVYVEETSFRARSIEGVSTSTTAFVGPTRKGPVEGPPVFVSSFGEFERIFGGFGDLDFGGGPVTNHLAHGVQAYFNNGGARLYVARVFATAAGDPPDGPEVAQADFDRARGLASSDALGGGDATGQIRFVARSPGALGNGRVEVALRTVPATERARERAPRGSLLRREGDPLQFFVNGPGGFLNDADPPAAPGAPQDDDVLVTVDLLYRDAEGEEYAYQDLGLAPGHPRYIGDVLAREPDRLVDRLELPVALLLGDAVEPPRLYAMLEGLTAIPLSLSGGGDGNEPTAAAYADPLAELARVDEISIVAAPGYGALGDRQAIQEALVGHAETRKAYRIAVLETRPGILPQEALDDRAVVDSSHA
;
A
#
# COMPACT_ATOMS: atom_id res chain seq x y z
N MET A 1 -0.16 57.25 2.56
CA MET A 1 -1.30 58.01 3.11
C MET A 1 -1.59 59.16 2.17
N PRO A 2 -2.86 59.47 1.86
CA PRO A 2 -3.19 60.68 1.12
C PRO A 2 -2.86 61.89 1.98
N GLU A 3 -2.18 62.89 1.41
CA GLU A 3 -1.85 64.13 2.08
C GLU A 3 -2.86 65.20 1.63
N TYR A 4 -3.69 65.67 2.55
CA TYR A 4 -4.77 66.62 2.27
C TYR A 4 -4.31 68.05 2.58
N LEU A 5 -4.15 68.88 1.54
CA LEU A 5 -3.52 70.21 1.62
C LEU A 5 -4.48 71.38 1.91
N ALA A 6 -5.76 71.12 2.23
CA ALA A 6 -6.72 72.17 2.58
C ALA A 6 -7.74 71.71 3.63
N PRO A 7 -8.20 72.59 4.55
CA PRO A 7 -9.23 72.24 5.52
C PRO A 7 -10.59 72.03 4.83
N GLY A 8 -11.17 70.84 4.99
CA GLY A 8 -12.46 70.44 4.39
C GLY A 8 -12.93 69.07 4.88
N VAL A 9 -14.16 68.70 4.55
CA VAL A 9 -14.70 67.34 4.79
C VAL A 9 -14.40 66.49 3.56
N TYR A 10 -13.61 65.44 3.75
CA TYR A 10 -13.25 64.48 2.69
C TYR A 10 -14.05 63.20 2.90
N VAL A 11 -14.72 62.74 1.85
CA VAL A 11 -15.44 61.46 1.83
C VAL A 11 -14.62 60.51 0.98
N GLU A 12 -14.14 59.42 1.57
CA GLU A 12 -13.43 58.36 0.87
C GLU A 12 -14.36 57.13 0.79
N GLU A 13 -14.79 56.79 -0.42
CA GLU A 13 -15.53 55.55 -0.67
C GLU A 13 -14.53 54.39 -0.72
N THR A 14 -14.33 53.74 0.41
CA THR A 14 -13.65 52.45 0.45
C THR A 14 -14.63 51.36 0.05
N SER A 15 -14.25 50.48 -0.88
CA SER A 15 -15.10 49.34 -1.24
C SER A 15 -15.20 48.39 -0.04
N PHE A 16 -16.33 48.39 0.67
CA PHE A 16 -16.57 47.60 1.88
C PHE A 16 -16.91 46.12 1.60
N ARG A 17 -16.47 45.55 0.48
CA ARG A 17 -16.44 44.09 0.34
C ARG A 17 -15.23 43.58 1.13
N ALA A 18 -15.42 43.38 2.43
CA ALA A 18 -14.64 42.38 3.13
C ALA A 18 -14.68 41.11 2.27
N ARG A 19 -13.53 40.48 2.00
CA ARG A 19 -13.56 39.10 1.51
C ARG A 19 -14.43 38.33 2.50
N SER A 20 -15.43 37.62 2.00
CA SER A 20 -16.14 36.66 2.84
C SER A 20 -15.09 35.75 3.46
N ILE A 21 -15.07 35.70 4.79
CA ILE A 21 -14.29 34.71 5.52
C ILE A 21 -14.97 33.39 5.19
N GLU A 22 -14.35 32.60 4.32
CA GLU A 22 -14.78 31.22 4.12
C GLU A 22 -14.61 30.50 5.45
N GLY A 23 -15.67 29.81 5.89
CA GLY A 23 -15.55 28.90 7.02
C GLY A 23 -14.61 27.79 6.61
N VAL A 24 -13.36 27.83 7.08
CA VAL A 24 -12.42 26.73 6.91
C VAL A 24 -12.91 25.59 7.77
N SER A 25 -13.07 24.41 7.16
CA SER A 25 -13.39 23.19 7.87
C SER A 25 -12.24 22.86 8.83
N THR A 26 -12.38 23.20 10.11
CA THR A 26 -11.41 22.86 11.16
C THR A 26 -11.42 21.37 11.52
N SER A 27 -12.12 20.54 10.73
CA SER A 27 -12.35 19.12 11.03
C SER A 27 -11.48 18.15 10.22
N THR A 28 -10.70 18.67 9.26
CA THR A 28 -9.79 17.83 8.47
C THR A 28 -8.39 17.88 9.06
N THR A 29 -7.98 16.74 9.59
CA THR A 29 -6.67 16.52 10.22
C THR A 29 -5.82 15.62 9.32
N ALA A 30 -4.51 15.78 9.39
CA ALA A 30 -3.55 14.88 8.76
C ALA A 30 -2.56 14.33 9.78
N PHE A 31 -2.37 13.02 9.77
CA PHE A 31 -1.32 12.35 10.53
C PHE A 31 -0.22 11.86 9.60
N VAL A 32 1.03 12.09 9.99
CA VAL A 32 2.21 11.68 9.25
C VAL A 32 3.16 10.92 10.16
N GLY A 33 3.56 9.71 9.77
CA GLY A 33 4.46 8.91 10.60
C GLY A 33 4.51 7.44 10.18
N PRO A 34 5.32 6.64 10.89
CA PRO A 34 5.53 5.24 10.55
C PRO A 34 4.29 4.39 10.84
N THR A 35 4.08 3.35 10.02
CA THR A 35 3.00 2.37 10.16
C THR A 35 3.48 0.98 9.78
N ARG A 36 2.74 -0.06 10.17
CA ARG A 36 3.09 -1.48 9.99
C ARG A 36 2.97 -1.95 8.53
N LYS A 37 2.07 -1.36 7.75
CA LYS A 37 1.90 -1.58 6.31
C LYS A 37 1.33 -0.33 5.64
N GLY A 38 1.05 -0.40 4.34
CA GLY A 38 0.39 0.67 3.58
C GLY A 38 1.32 1.40 2.59
N PRO A 39 0.76 2.25 1.72
CA PRO A 39 1.52 2.94 0.67
C PRO A 39 2.55 3.90 1.28
N VAL A 40 3.77 3.89 0.73
CA VAL A 40 4.86 4.82 1.09
C VAL A 40 5.04 5.94 0.08
N GLU A 41 4.41 5.81 -1.09
CA GLU A 41 4.46 6.75 -2.20
C GLU A 41 3.04 7.13 -2.63
N GLY A 42 2.90 8.31 -3.23
CA GLY A 42 1.64 8.81 -3.77
C GLY A 42 0.82 9.64 -2.78
N PRO A 43 -0.44 9.97 -3.15
CA PRO A 43 -1.26 10.88 -2.37
C PRO A 43 -1.61 10.30 -0.98
N PRO A 44 -1.78 11.16 0.03
CA PRO A 44 -2.18 10.72 1.36
C PRO A 44 -3.55 10.04 1.32
N VAL A 45 -3.73 9.03 2.16
CA VAL A 45 -4.96 8.22 2.18
C VAL A 45 -5.96 8.84 3.12
N PHE A 46 -7.17 9.09 2.63
CA PHE A 46 -8.29 9.47 3.47
C PHE A 46 -8.82 8.24 4.23
N VAL A 47 -8.99 8.38 5.54
CA VAL A 47 -9.63 7.39 6.41
C VAL A 47 -10.70 8.05 7.27
N SER A 48 -11.82 7.35 7.42
CA SER A 48 -13.03 7.82 8.11
C SER A 48 -13.30 7.07 9.43
N SER A 49 -12.54 6.01 9.71
CA SER A 49 -12.65 5.23 10.94
C SER A 49 -11.32 4.54 11.27
N PHE A 50 -11.17 4.11 12.53
CA PHE A 50 -10.01 3.32 12.95
C PHE A 50 -9.93 1.96 12.22
N GLY A 51 -11.06 1.30 11.96
CA GLY A 51 -11.07 0.03 11.22
C GLY A 51 -10.62 0.20 9.76
N GLU A 52 -10.89 1.34 9.13
CA GLU A 52 -10.35 1.67 7.80
C GLU A 52 -8.83 1.88 7.86
N PHE A 53 -8.35 2.60 8.88
CA PHE A 53 -6.91 2.77 9.12
C PHE A 53 -6.21 1.41 9.33
N GLU A 54 -6.73 0.54 10.19
CA GLU A 54 -6.13 -0.75 10.51
C GLU A 54 -5.99 -1.65 9.26
N ARG A 55 -7.01 -1.66 8.40
CA ARG A 55 -6.97 -2.43 7.13
C ARG A 55 -5.90 -1.94 6.17
N ILE A 56 -5.58 -0.64 6.14
CA ILE A 56 -4.66 -0.05 5.17
C ILE A 56 -3.23 0.05 5.74
N PHE A 57 -3.10 0.49 7.00
CA PHE A 57 -1.83 0.85 7.62
C PHE A 57 -1.36 -0.12 8.72
N GLY A 58 -2.24 -1.02 9.16
CA GLY A 58 -2.01 -1.93 10.29
C GLY A 58 -2.44 -1.34 11.63
N GLY A 59 -2.62 -2.21 12.62
CA GLY A 59 -3.18 -1.87 13.93
C GLY A 59 -2.13 -1.45 14.97
N PHE A 60 -2.34 -1.86 16.21
CA PHE A 60 -1.51 -1.48 17.37
C PHE A 60 -0.18 -2.21 17.51
N GLY A 61 0.10 -3.19 16.65
CA GLY A 61 1.33 -3.95 16.74
C GLY A 61 2.56 -3.04 16.70
N ASP A 62 3.57 -3.37 17.51
CA ASP A 62 4.81 -2.61 17.61
C ASP A 62 5.58 -2.63 16.28
N LEU A 63 6.28 -1.53 16.00
CA LEU A 63 7.23 -1.38 14.90
C LEU A 63 8.61 -1.87 15.34
N ASP A 64 9.47 -2.31 14.43
CA ASP A 64 10.88 -2.59 14.72
C ASP A 64 11.82 -1.92 13.71
N PHE A 65 12.56 -0.92 14.21
CA PHE A 65 13.54 -0.16 13.42
C PHE A 65 14.98 -0.70 13.53
N GLY A 66 15.14 -1.94 14.02
CA GLY A 66 16.44 -2.60 14.25
C GLY A 66 17.00 -2.45 15.67
N GLY A 67 16.29 -1.71 16.54
CA GLY A 67 16.64 -1.49 17.94
C GLY A 67 15.75 -2.25 18.94
N GLY A 68 14.78 -3.03 18.45
CA GLY A 68 13.73 -3.66 19.25
C GLY A 68 12.36 -3.02 19.05
N PRO A 69 11.33 -3.53 19.75
CA PRO A 69 9.95 -3.09 19.56
C PRO A 69 9.75 -1.63 19.99
N VAL A 70 9.12 -0.85 19.11
CA VAL A 70 8.74 0.54 19.28
C VAL A 70 7.22 0.65 19.14
N THR A 71 6.57 1.26 20.12
CA THR A 71 5.12 1.46 20.12
C THR A 71 4.65 2.18 18.85
N ASN A 72 3.63 1.64 18.19
CA ASN A 72 2.99 2.32 17.05
C ASN A 72 2.09 3.47 17.52
N HIS A 73 2.72 4.58 17.89
CA HIS A 73 2.03 5.78 18.37
C HIS A 73 1.06 6.38 17.34
N LEU A 74 1.32 6.20 16.04
CA LEU A 74 0.40 6.63 14.99
C LEU A 74 -0.96 5.93 15.15
N ALA A 75 -0.98 4.60 15.28
CA ALA A 75 -2.22 3.85 15.48
C ALA A 75 -2.98 4.28 16.74
N HIS A 76 -2.27 4.49 17.86
CA HIS A 76 -2.88 5.02 19.08
C HIS A 76 -3.45 6.43 18.91
N GLY A 77 -2.72 7.32 18.22
CA GLY A 77 -3.18 8.66 17.89
C GLY A 77 -4.44 8.64 17.02
N VAL A 78 -4.50 7.76 16.02
CA VAL A 78 -5.67 7.58 15.14
C VAL A 78 -6.87 7.10 15.94
N GLN A 79 -6.69 6.09 16.81
CA GLN A 79 -7.78 5.61 17.65
C GLN A 79 -8.29 6.72 18.58
N ALA A 80 -7.39 7.45 19.23
CA ALA A 80 -7.75 8.58 20.09
C ALA A 80 -8.48 9.68 19.32
N TYR A 81 -8.04 10.01 18.10
CA TYR A 81 -8.69 11.00 17.24
C TYR A 81 -10.15 10.65 16.97
N PHE A 82 -10.43 9.42 16.52
CA PHE A 82 -11.81 8.99 16.24
C PHE A 82 -12.65 8.85 17.50
N ASN A 83 -12.08 8.36 18.61
CA ASN A 83 -12.77 8.26 19.89
C ASN A 83 -13.18 9.63 20.47
N ASN A 84 -12.46 10.70 20.11
CA ASN A 84 -12.76 12.07 20.54
C ASN A 84 -13.56 12.89 19.50
N GLY A 85 -14.21 12.21 18.54
CA GLY A 85 -15.12 12.86 17.59
C GLY A 85 -14.48 13.37 16.30
N GLY A 86 -13.22 13.02 16.04
CA GLY A 86 -12.60 13.18 14.72
C GLY A 86 -13.36 12.40 13.65
N ALA A 87 -13.41 12.92 12.42
CA ALA A 87 -14.21 12.34 11.33
C ALA A 87 -13.53 12.33 9.95
N ARG A 88 -12.51 13.18 9.74
CA ARG A 88 -11.82 13.32 8.45
C ARG A 88 -10.32 13.32 8.70
N LEU A 89 -9.70 12.17 8.49
CA LEU A 89 -8.27 12.02 8.69
C LEU A 89 -7.59 11.66 7.37
N TYR A 90 -6.56 12.41 7.00
CA TYR A 90 -5.59 11.99 6.00
C TYR A 90 -4.39 11.36 6.70
N VAL A 91 -3.87 10.27 6.14
CA VAL A 91 -2.68 9.60 6.66
C VAL A 91 -1.63 9.52 5.57
N ALA A 92 -0.42 9.98 5.91
CA ALA A 92 0.76 9.84 5.06
C ALA A 92 1.79 8.99 5.80
N ARG A 93 2.10 7.80 5.25
CA ARG A 93 3.05 6.88 5.88
C ARG A 93 4.46 7.39 5.67
N VAL A 94 5.24 7.39 6.75
CA VAL A 94 6.69 7.60 6.72
C VAL A 94 7.38 6.25 6.75
N PHE A 95 8.33 6.03 5.85
CA PHE A 95 9.13 4.82 5.82
C PHE A 95 10.56 5.17 5.43
N ALA A 96 11.51 4.87 6.32
CA ALA A 96 12.92 5.05 6.02
C ALA A 96 13.48 3.71 5.52
N THR A 97 13.80 3.64 4.22
CA THR A 97 14.45 2.46 3.65
C THR A 97 15.77 2.19 4.37
N ALA A 98 16.09 0.91 4.63
CA ALA A 98 17.36 0.54 5.21
C ALA A 98 18.50 1.09 4.34
N ALA A 99 19.37 1.92 4.93
CA ALA A 99 20.43 2.61 4.19
C ALA A 99 21.33 1.61 3.45
N GLY A 100 21.33 1.78 2.13
CA GLY A 100 22.04 1.01 1.14
C GLY A 100 21.29 1.30 -0.14
N ASP A 101 21.88 2.10 -1.03
CA ASP A 101 21.37 2.19 -2.39
C ASP A 101 21.03 0.76 -2.85
N PRO A 102 19.86 0.50 -3.47
CA PRO A 102 19.74 -0.73 -4.23
C PRO A 102 20.98 -0.77 -5.13
N PRO A 103 21.76 -1.86 -5.16
CA PRO A 103 22.99 -1.85 -5.93
C PRO A 103 22.65 -1.39 -7.35
N ASP A 104 23.18 -0.24 -7.76
CA ASP A 104 23.03 0.24 -9.12
C ASP A 104 23.75 -0.77 -10.02
N GLY A 105 23.01 -1.76 -10.47
CA GLY A 105 23.53 -2.93 -11.17
C GLY A 105 22.37 -3.78 -11.70
N PRO A 106 22.41 -4.17 -12.99
CA PRO A 106 21.33 -4.94 -13.62
C PRO A 106 21.22 -6.40 -13.15
N GLU A 107 22.02 -6.82 -12.16
CA GLU A 107 22.16 -8.23 -11.75
C GLU A 107 21.71 -8.52 -10.31
N VAL A 108 21.18 -7.54 -9.58
CA VAL A 108 20.60 -7.82 -8.25
C VAL A 108 19.34 -8.65 -8.47
N ALA A 109 19.27 -9.84 -7.86
CA ALA A 109 18.06 -10.64 -7.93
C ALA A 109 16.90 -9.81 -7.38
N GLN A 110 15.75 -9.80 -8.08
CA GLN A 110 14.56 -9.03 -7.69
C GLN A 110 14.18 -9.23 -6.22
N ALA A 111 14.45 -10.43 -5.68
CA ALA A 111 14.32 -10.78 -4.27
C ALA A 111 15.06 -9.82 -3.32
N ASP A 112 16.33 -9.54 -3.63
CA ASP A 112 17.21 -8.75 -2.79
C ASP A 112 16.87 -7.27 -2.93
N PHE A 113 16.40 -6.86 -4.11
CA PHE A 113 15.84 -5.53 -4.32
C PHE A 113 14.56 -5.31 -3.50
N ASP A 114 13.64 -6.26 -3.53
CA ASP A 114 12.40 -6.21 -2.75
C ASP A 114 12.70 -6.16 -1.24
N ARG A 115 13.61 -7.03 -0.77
CA ARG A 115 14.05 -7.06 0.64
C ARG A 115 14.79 -5.79 1.06
N ALA A 116 15.62 -5.21 0.19
CA ALA A 116 16.27 -3.93 0.45
C ALA A 116 15.26 -2.79 0.65
N ARG A 117 14.10 -2.87 -0.02
CA ARG A 117 12.98 -1.94 0.19
C ARG A 117 12.07 -2.33 1.37
N GLY A 118 12.40 -3.38 2.13
CA GLY A 118 11.61 -3.86 3.27
C GLY A 118 10.34 -4.60 2.87
N LEU A 119 10.25 -5.11 1.63
CA LEU A 119 9.14 -5.94 1.16
C LEU A 119 9.41 -7.41 1.47
N ALA A 120 8.42 -8.08 2.07
CA ALA A 120 8.47 -9.52 2.22
C ALA A 120 8.30 -10.19 0.85
N SER A 121 9.15 -11.16 0.52
CA SER A 121 9.05 -11.91 -0.74
C SER A 121 9.32 -13.39 -0.54
N SER A 122 8.72 -14.22 -1.39
CA SER A 122 9.03 -15.64 -1.49
C SER A 122 10.33 -15.88 -2.24
N ASP A 123 10.85 -17.11 -2.26
CA ASP A 123 11.84 -17.46 -3.29
C ASP A 123 11.20 -17.48 -4.69
N ALA A 124 12.03 -17.39 -5.73
CA ALA A 124 11.56 -17.49 -7.12
C ALA A 124 11.19 -18.93 -7.46
N LEU A 125 10.11 -19.10 -8.22
CA LEU A 125 9.60 -20.41 -8.62
C LEU A 125 9.66 -20.57 -10.14
N GLY A 126 9.89 -21.80 -10.61
CA GLY A 126 9.85 -22.16 -12.04
C GLY A 126 11.20 -22.42 -12.71
N GLY A 127 12.32 -22.10 -12.05
CA GLY A 127 13.67 -22.27 -12.61
C GLY A 127 13.93 -21.42 -13.86
N GLY A 128 15.18 -21.36 -14.32
CA GLY A 128 15.55 -20.53 -15.49
C GLY A 128 15.78 -19.07 -15.13
N ASP A 129 15.64 -18.17 -16.11
CA ASP A 129 15.80 -16.72 -15.91
C ASP A 129 14.56 -16.07 -15.25
N ALA A 130 14.66 -14.78 -14.93
CA ALA A 130 13.57 -14.03 -14.30
C ALA A 130 12.29 -13.96 -15.17
N THR A 131 12.40 -14.06 -16.50
CA THR A 131 11.25 -14.00 -17.40
C THR A 131 10.39 -15.25 -17.33
N GLY A 132 10.99 -16.39 -16.98
CA GLY A 132 10.30 -17.66 -16.83
C GLY A 132 9.87 -17.98 -15.39
N GLN A 133 9.96 -17.04 -14.45
CA GLN A 133 9.74 -17.25 -13.02
C GLN A 133 8.51 -16.52 -12.49
N ILE A 134 8.03 -16.98 -11.33
CA ILE A 134 7.01 -16.28 -10.54
C ILE A 134 7.51 -16.02 -9.11
N ARG A 135 6.95 -14.99 -8.46
CA ARG A 135 7.27 -14.63 -7.08
C ARG A 135 6.06 -14.01 -6.37
N PHE A 136 5.82 -14.40 -5.13
CA PHE A 136 4.86 -13.70 -4.27
C PHE A 136 5.57 -12.63 -3.46
N VAL A 137 5.01 -11.43 -3.41
CA VAL A 137 5.58 -10.27 -2.70
C VAL A 137 4.50 -9.53 -1.93
N ALA A 138 4.83 -9.02 -0.75
CA ALA A 138 3.98 -8.04 -0.06
C ALA A 138 3.87 -6.76 -0.91
N ARG A 139 2.69 -6.14 -0.99
CA ARG A 139 2.46 -4.92 -1.78
C ARG A 139 3.15 -3.70 -1.19
N SER A 140 3.15 -3.59 0.14
CA SER A 140 3.81 -2.51 0.86
C SER A 140 4.92 -3.05 1.75
N PRO A 141 5.97 -2.24 2.02
CA PRO A 141 7.00 -2.65 2.97
C PRO A 141 6.45 -2.73 4.40
N GLY A 142 7.13 -3.46 5.27
CA GLY A 142 6.72 -3.65 6.65
C GLY A 142 6.86 -5.09 7.12
N ALA A 143 7.17 -5.27 8.41
CA ALA A 143 7.31 -6.58 9.02
C ALA A 143 5.99 -7.38 9.01
N LEU A 144 4.85 -6.69 8.98
CA LEU A 144 3.54 -7.31 8.86
C LEU A 144 3.38 -8.12 7.56
N GLY A 145 4.06 -7.74 6.49
CA GLY A 145 4.01 -8.44 5.20
C GLY A 145 4.66 -9.83 5.20
N ASN A 146 5.47 -10.16 6.21
CA ASN A 146 6.00 -11.51 6.37
C ASN A 146 4.86 -12.50 6.60
N GLY A 147 5.02 -13.76 6.21
CA GLY A 147 3.93 -14.72 6.35
C GLY A 147 4.07 -15.94 5.46
N ARG A 148 2.93 -16.48 5.03
CA ARG A 148 2.88 -17.61 4.11
C ARG A 148 1.76 -17.50 3.08
N VAL A 149 2.02 -18.04 1.91
CA VAL A 149 1.06 -18.22 0.83
C VAL A 149 0.79 -19.71 0.66
N GLU A 150 -0.47 -20.09 0.72
CA GLU A 150 -0.95 -21.44 0.46
C GLU A 150 -1.77 -21.41 -0.83
N VAL A 151 -1.49 -22.36 -1.72
CA VAL A 151 -2.12 -22.46 -3.04
C VAL A 151 -2.86 -23.78 -3.14
N ALA A 152 -4.08 -23.75 -3.65
CA ALA A 152 -4.86 -24.94 -3.94
C ALA A 152 -5.48 -24.84 -5.34
N LEU A 153 -5.17 -25.81 -6.20
CA LEU A 153 -5.84 -25.94 -7.48
C LEU A 153 -7.21 -26.59 -7.31
N ARG A 154 -8.19 -26.04 -8.02
CA ARG A 154 -9.55 -26.57 -8.10
C ARG A 154 -9.82 -27.02 -9.52
N THR A 155 -10.36 -28.22 -9.64
CA THR A 155 -10.78 -28.79 -10.92
C THR A 155 -12.27 -29.06 -10.89
N VAL A 156 -12.97 -28.68 -11.97
CA VAL A 156 -14.40 -28.93 -12.15
C VAL A 156 -14.60 -29.60 -13.50
N PRO A 157 -15.41 -30.68 -13.60
CA PRO A 157 -15.68 -31.33 -14.87
C PRO A 157 -16.22 -30.37 -15.94
N ALA A 158 -15.62 -30.38 -17.13
CA ALA A 158 -15.94 -29.48 -18.23
C ALA A 158 -17.11 -30.00 -19.09
N THR A 159 -18.26 -30.23 -18.45
CA THR A 159 -19.51 -30.56 -19.17
C THR A 159 -19.79 -29.53 -20.27
N GLU A 160 -20.54 -29.91 -21.32
CA GLU A 160 -20.92 -29.00 -22.41
C GLU A 160 -21.47 -27.66 -21.90
N ARG A 161 -22.40 -27.70 -20.94
CA ARG A 161 -22.96 -26.51 -20.29
C ARG A 161 -21.92 -25.70 -19.50
N ALA A 162 -20.96 -26.35 -18.86
CA ALA A 162 -19.89 -25.66 -18.14
C ALA A 162 -18.96 -24.94 -19.12
N ARG A 163 -18.63 -25.56 -20.25
CA ARG A 163 -17.83 -24.94 -21.32
C ARG A 163 -18.54 -23.74 -21.96
N GLU A 164 -19.84 -23.84 -22.23
CA GLU A 164 -20.64 -22.73 -22.77
C GLU A 164 -20.71 -21.52 -21.84
N ARG A 165 -20.73 -21.77 -20.51
CA ARG A 165 -20.81 -20.72 -19.49
C ARG A 165 -19.46 -20.22 -19.00
N ALA A 166 -18.38 -20.93 -19.33
CA ALA A 166 -17.04 -20.55 -18.93
C ALA A 166 -16.71 -19.18 -19.52
N PRO A 167 -16.22 -18.23 -18.70
CA PRO A 167 -15.78 -16.95 -19.22
C PRO A 167 -14.62 -17.13 -20.22
N ARG A 168 -14.38 -16.10 -21.02
CA ARG A 168 -13.15 -16.04 -21.82
C ARG A 168 -11.93 -16.12 -20.90
N GLY A 169 -10.83 -16.69 -21.38
CA GLY A 169 -9.62 -16.93 -20.58
C GLY A 169 -9.75 -18.06 -19.55
N SER A 170 -10.85 -18.83 -19.51
CA SER A 170 -10.88 -20.06 -18.70
C SER A 170 -9.90 -21.09 -19.25
N LEU A 171 -9.18 -21.75 -18.36
CA LEU A 171 -8.23 -22.81 -18.68
C LEU A 171 -8.90 -24.18 -18.51
N LEU A 172 -8.84 -25.01 -19.54
CA LEU A 172 -9.13 -26.44 -19.49
C LEU A 172 -7.83 -27.23 -19.47
N ARG A 173 -7.84 -28.35 -18.75
CA ARG A 173 -6.79 -29.36 -18.76
C ARG A 173 -7.40 -30.71 -19.08
N ARG A 174 -6.72 -31.50 -19.91
CA ARG A 174 -7.13 -32.88 -20.19
C ARG A 174 -6.78 -33.80 -19.03
N GLU A 175 -7.73 -34.63 -18.59
CA GLU A 175 -7.47 -35.57 -17.49
C GLU A 175 -6.50 -36.70 -17.91
N GLY A 176 -6.60 -37.17 -19.16
CA GLY A 176 -5.72 -38.22 -19.72
C GLY A 176 -4.32 -37.79 -20.16
N ASP A 177 -4.08 -36.47 -20.31
CA ASP A 177 -2.77 -35.90 -20.62
C ASP A 177 -2.59 -34.58 -19.86
N PRO A 178 -1.87 -34.58 -18.72
CA PRO A 178 -1.75 -33.40 -17.86
C PRO A 178 -0.98 -32.26 -18.52
N LEU A 179 -0.33 -32.49 -19.67
CA LEU A 179 0.39 -31.46 -20.43
C LEU A 179 -0.48 -30.79 -21.49
N GLN A 180 -1.70 -31.28 -21.72
CA GLN A 180 -2.61 -30.72 -22.72
C GLN A 180 -3.60 -29.74 -22.09
N PHE A 181 -3.51 -28.48 -22.53
CA PHE A 181 -4.33 -27.38 -22.05
C PHE A 181 -5.10 -26.71 -23.20
N PHE A 182 -6.24 -26.11 -22.87
CA PHE A 182 -7.03 -25.28 -23.79
C PHE A 182 -7.44 -23.99 -23.10
N VAL A 183 -7.36 -22.86 -23.81
CA VAL A 183 -7.80 -21.56 -23.29
C VAL A 183 -9.04 -21.11 -24.05
N ASN A 184 -10.06 -20.62 -23.32
CA ASN A 184 -11.29 -20.12 -23.94
C ASN A 184 -11.06 -18.78 -24.64
N GLY A 185 -10.86 -18.81 -25.96
CA GLY A 185 -10.69 -17.63 -26.80
C GLY A 185 -11.96 -17.24 -27.57
N PRO A 186 -11.85 -16.30 -28.53
CA PRO A 186 -12.98 -15.90 -29.39
C PRO A 186 -13.59 -17.05 -30.22
N GLY A 187 -12.79 -18.08 -30.52
CA GLY A 187 -13.21 -19.30 -31.24
C GLY A 187 -13.61 -20.46 -30.33
N GLY A 188 -13.82 -20.21 -29.03
CA GLY A 188 -14.01 -21.25 -28.02
C GLY A 188 -12.68 -21.73 -27.44
N PHE A 189 -12.68 -22.90 -26.83
CA PHE A 189 -11.48 -23.49 -26.23
C PHE A 189 -10.53 -24.01 -27.32
N LEU A 190 -9.36 -23.38 -27.42
CA LEU A 190 -8.32 -23.70 -28.38
C LEU A 190 -7.01 -24.00 -27.65
N ASN A 191 -6.20 -24.88 -28.22
CA ASN A 191 -4.81 -25.09 -27.82
C ASN A 191 -3.92 -24.31 -28.81
N ASP A 192 -2.84 -23.70 -28.32
CA ASP A 192 -1.84 -23.00 -29.16
C ASP A 192 -1.25 -23.90 -30.27
N ALA A 193 -1.41 -25.22 -30.18
CA ALA A 193 -0.88 -26.18 -31.13
C ALA A 193 -1.77 -26.51 -32.36
N ASP A 194 -3.09 -26.28 -32.38
CA ASP A 194 -3.92 -26.79 -33.50
C ASP A 194 -5.31 -26.12 -33.72
N PRO A 195 -5.81 -26.07 -34.99
CA PRO A 195 -7.18 -25.65 -35.33
C PRO A 195 -8.27 -26.66 -34.88
N PRO A 196 -9.55 -26.24 -34.79
CA PRO A 196 -10.64 -26.91 -34.05
C PRO A 196 -11.12 -28.29 -34.57
N ALA A 197 -10.36 -28.98 -35.41
CA ALA A 197 -10.68 -30.32 -35.91
C ALA A 197 -9.52 -31.33 -35.81
N ALA A 198 -8.49 -31.03 -35.02
CA ALA A 198 -7.36 -31.93 -34.74
C ALA A 198 -7.47 -32.50 -33.29
N PRO A 199 -6.55 -33.38 -32.84
CA PRO A 199 -6.52 -34.00 -31.49
C PRO A 199 -6.57 -33.05 -30.26
N GLY A 200 -6.66 -31.73 -30.50
CA GLY A 200 -6.83 -30.66 -29.52
C GLY A 200 -8.25 -30.05 -29.45
N ALA A 201 -9.31 -30.74 -29.85
CA ALA A 201 -10.67 -30.32 -29.48
C ALA A 201 -10.99 -30.74 -28.03
N PRO A 202 -11.73 -29.95 -27.24
CA PRO A 202 -12.08 -30.32 -25.87
C PRO A 202 -13.00 -31.54 -25.80
N GLN A 203 -12.73 -32.44 -24.87
CA GLN A 203 -13.43 -33.69 -24.62
C GLN A 203 -14.25 -33.63 -23.33
N ASP A 204 -15.11 -34.64 -23.11
CA ASP A 204 -16.03 -34.67 -21.96
C ASP A 204 -15.33 -34.97 -20.62
N ASP A 205 -14.12 -35.53 -20.65
CA ASP A 205 -13.24 -35.79 -19.50
C ASP A 205 -12.30 -34.61 -19.18
N ASP A 206 -12.33 -33.53 -19.96
CA ASP A 206 -11.54 -32.34 -19.63
C ASP A 206 -12.08 -31.67 -18.35
N VAL A 207 -11.19 -30.98 -17.63
CA VAL A 207 -11.53 -30.25 -16.40
C VAL A 207 -11.20 -28.77 -16.54
N LEU A 208 -12.11 -27.91 -16.08
CA LEU A 208 -11.84 -26.49 -15.86
C LEU A 208 -10.96 -26.34 -14.64
N VAL A 209 -9.95 -25.49 -14.76
CA VAL A 209 -8.98 -25.24 -13.69
C VAL A 209 -9.10 -23.81 -13.18
N THR A 210 -9.26 -23.69 -11.87
CA THR A 210 -9.11 -22.42 -11.14
C THR A 210 -8.13 -22.61 -9.98
N VAL A 211 -7.67 -21.51 -9.41
CA VAL A 211 -6.79 -21.52 -8.23
C VAL A 211 -7.40 -20.72 -7.10
N ASP A 212 -7.33 -21.30 -5.90
CA ASP A 212 -7.56 -20.63 -4.64
C ASP A 212 -6.20 -20.31 -4.00
N LEU A 213 -6.07 -19.08 -3.50
CA LEU A 213 -4.89 -18.62 -2.78
C LEU A 213 -5.30 -18.13 -1.40
N LEU A 214 -4.57 -18.55 -0.38
CA LEU A 214 -4.69 -18.06 0.99
C LEU A 214 -3.36 -17.46 1.41
N TYR A 215 -3.35 -16.15 1.64
CA TYR A 215 -2.21 -15.48 2.26
C TYR A 215 -2.51 -15.27 3.73
N ARG A 216 -1.55 -15.65 4.59
CA ARG A 216 -1.59 -15.35 6.02
C ARG A 216 -0.40 -14.49 6.39
N ASP A 217 -0.66 -13.35 7.01
CA ASP A 217 0.37 -12.39 7.39
C ASP A 217 1.09 -12.76 8.71
N ALA A 218 1.98 -11.88 9.18
CA ALA A 218 2.83 -12.14 10.33
C ALA A 218 2.05 -12.20 11.65
N GLU A 219 0.88 -11.56 11.70
CA GLU A 219 -0.02 -11.55 12.87
C GLU A 219 -1.11 -12.62 12.77
N GLY A 220 -1.17 -13.32 11.63
CA GLY A 220 -2.04 -14.46 11.41
C GLY A 220 -3.35 -14.12 10.73
N GLU A 221 -3.52 -12.88 10.25
CA GLU A 221 -4.69 -12.45 9.49
C GLU A 221 -4.70 -13.12 8.11
N GLU A 222 -5.87 -13.56 7.68
CA GLU A 222 -6.04 -14.37 6.48
C GLU A 222 -6.73 -13.59 5.35
N TYR A 223 -6.14 -13.66 4.17
CA TYR A 223 -6.63 -13.06 2.94
C TYR A 223 -6.85 -14.17 1.92
N ALA A 224 -8.10 -14.49 1.66
CA ALA A 224 -8.49 -15.54 0.73
C ALA A 224 -8.89 -14.98 -0.63
N TYR A 225 -8.34 -15.56 -1.69
CA TYR A 225 -8.65 -15.26 -3.08
C TYR A 225 -9.13 -16.55 -3.73
N GLN A 226 -10.40 -16.58 -4.12
CA GLN A 226 -11.03 -17.77 -4.67
C GLN A 226 -11.34 -17.60 -6.15
N ASP A 227 -11.42 -18.73 -6.84
CA ASP A 227 -11.84 -18.81 -8.25
C ASP A 227 -11.02 -17.91 -9.17
N LEU A 228 -9.69 -17.89 -8.97
CA LEU A 228 -8.78 -17.16 -9.84
C LEU A 228 -8.53 -17.96 -11.12
N GLY A 229 -8.59 -17.27 -12.26
CA GLY A 229 -8.25 -17.82 -13.56
C GLY A 229 -6.76 -17.77 -13.83
N LEU A 230 -6.25 -18.72 -14.61
CA LEU A 230 -4.82 -18.87 -14.89
C LEU A 230 -4.37 -18.28 -16.24
N ALA A 231 -5.30 -17.89 -17.12
CA ALA A 231 -4.97 -17.32 -18.41
C ALA A 231 -5.40 -15.85 -18.55
N PRO A 232 -4.63 -15.03 -19.28
CA PRO A 232 -5.02 -13.66 -19.62
C PRO A 232 -6.40 -13.60 -20.30
N GLY A 233 -7.14 -12.53 -20.05
CA GLY A 233 -8.50 -12.36 -20.55
C GLY A 233 -9.60 -12.99 -19.70
N HIS A 234 -9.23 -13.74 -18.64
CA HIS A 234 -10.17 -14.16 -17.61
C HIS A 234 -10.60 -12.97 -16.75
N PRO A 235 -11.90 -12.79 -16.43
CA PRO A 235 -12.37 -11.67 -15.59
C PRO A 235 -11.75 -11.60 -14.19
N ARG A 236 -11.21 -12.74 -13.72
CA ARG A 236 -10.48 -12.90 -12.46
C ARG A 236 -9.10 -13.51 -12.70
N TYR A 237 -8.41 -13.09 -13.76
CA TYR A 237 -7.06 -13.58 -14.03
C TYR A 237 -6.15 -13.28 -12.83
N ILE A 238 -5.41 -14.29 -12.35
CA ILE A 238 -4.56 -14.16 -11.17
C ILE A 238 -3.50 -13.05 -11.34
N GLY A 239 -2.98 -12.84 -12.55
CA GLY A 239 -2.03 -11.77 -12.84
C GLY A 239 -2.61 -10.36 -12.69
N ASP A 240 -3.92 -10.19 -12.96
CA ASP A 240 -4.60 -8.90 -12.82
C ASP A 240 -5.06 -8.67 -11.36
N VAL A 241 -5.64 -9.70 -10.74
CA VAL A 241 -6.16 -9.61 -9.35
C VAL A 241 -5.01 -9.45 -8.35
N LEU A 242 -3.91 -10.17 -8.56
CA LEU A 242 -2.70 -10.08 -7.74
C LEU A 242 -1.62 -9.22 -8.40
N ALA A 243 -2.01 -8.30 -9.31
CA ALA A 243 -1.06 -7.36 -9.88
C ALA A 243 -0.33 -6.58 -8.78
N ARG A 244 0.92 -6.20 -9.08
CA ARG A 244 1.71 -5.31 -8.22
C ARG A 244 1.00 -3.98 -8.02
N GLU A 245 0.43 -3.45 -9.10
CA GLU A 245 -0.32 -2.18 -9.12
C GLU A 245 -1.69 -2.41 -9.76
N PRO A 246 -2.70 -2.86 -8.99
CA PRO A 246 -4.07 -2.96 -9.50
C PRO A 246 -4.63 -1.60 -9.93
N ASP A 247 -5.50 -1.59 -10.94
CA ASP A 247 -6.14 -0.35 -11.44
C ASP A 247 -6.99 0.34 -10.37
N ARG A 248 -7.63 -0.45 -9.51
CA ARG A 248 -8.54 0.06 -8.47
C ARG A 248 -7.73 0.48 -7.26
N LEU A 249 -7.92 1.74 -6.83
CA LEU A 249 -7.26 2.27 -5.64
C LEU A 249 -7.54 1.44 -4.38
N VAL A 250 -8.78 0.98 -4.18
CA VAL A 250 -9.13 0.12 -3.04
C VAL A 250 -8.30 -1.16 -3.03
N ASP A 251 -8.08 -1.78 -4.20
CA ASP A 251 -7.30 -3.01 -4.32
C ASP A 251 -5.81 -2.75 -4.05
N ARG A 252 -5.28 -1.59 -4.47
CA ARG A 252 -3.91 -1.14 -4.15
C ARG A 252 -3.69 -0.95 -2.65
N LEU A 253 -4.70 -0.46 -1.92
CA LEU A 253 -4.58 -0.12 -0.51
C LEU A 253 -4.81 -1.32 0.42
N GLU A 254 -5.75 -2.20 0.07
CA GLU A 254 -6.25 -3.21 0.99
C GLU A 254 -5.67 -4.60 0.74
N LEU A 255 -5.35 -4.94 -0.50
CA LEU A 255 -4.84 -6.26 -0.80
C LEU A 255 -3.34 -6.32 -0.44
N PRO A 256 -2.90 -7.23 0.45
CA PRO A 256 -1.54 -7.19 1.00
C PRO A 256 -0.49 -7.89 0.13
N VAL A 257 -0.89 -8.80 -0.77
CA VAL A 257 0.05 -9.66 -1.53
C VAL A 257 -0.15 -9.52 -3.04
N ALA A 258 0.96 -9.46 -3.78
CA ALA A 258 1.00 -9.47 -5.23
C ALA A 258 1.76 -10.70 -5.75
N LEU A 259 1.46 -11.09 -6.98
CA LEU A 259 2.15 -12.10 -7.76
C LEU A 259 2.91 -11.41 -8.89
N LEU A 260 4.24 -11.47 -8.86
CA LEU A 260 5.08 -11.07 -9.97
C LEU A 260 5.17 -12.25 -10.94
N LEU A 261 4.71 -12.03 -12.17
CA LEU A 261 4.78 -12.98 -13.27
C LEU A 261 5.85 -12.51 -14.25
N GLY A 262 6.79 -13.39 -14.59
CA GLY A 262 7.72 -13.13 -15.68
C GLY A 262 7.03 -13.21 -17.05
N ASP A 263 7.53 -12.46 -18.02
CA ASP A 263 6.90 -12.29 -19.35
C ASP A 263 6.79 -13.60 -20.16
N ALA A 264 7.60 -14.61 -19.85
CA ALA A 264 7.57 -15.93 -20.50
C ALA A 264 6.71 -16.97 -19.74
N VAL A 265 5.97 -16.54 -18.71
CA VAL A 265 5.10 -17.43 -17.93
C VAL A 265 3.72 -17.53 -18.58
N GLU A 266 3.61 -18.50 -19.48
CA GLU A 266 2.34 -18.87 -20.13
C GLU A 266 1.41 -19.69 -19.20
N PRO A 267 0.08 -19.74 -19.45
CA PRO A 267 -0.88 -20.39 -18.56
C PRO A 267 -0.56 -21.85 -18.18
N PRO A 268 -0.11 -22.72 -19.10
CA PRO A 268 0.31 -24.09 -18.75
C PRO A 268 1.52 -24.12 -17.80
N ARG A 269 2.47 -23.21 -18.00
CA ARG A 269 3.66 -23.09 -17.15
C ARG A 269 3.28 -22.58 -15.76
N LEU A 270 2.39 -21.59 -15.70
CA LEU A 270 1.84 -21.09 -14.44
C LEU A 270 1.10 -22.18 -13.67
N TYR A 271 0.25 -22.96 -14.35
CA TYR A 271 -0.41 -24.12 -13.76
C TYR A 271 0.60 -25.08 -13.12
N ALA A 272 1.61 -25.51 -13.88
CA ALA A 272 2.61 -26.48 -13.39
C ALA A 272 3.38 -25.96 -12.16
N MET A 273 3.71 -24.66 -12.13
CA MET A 273 4.36 -24.04 -10.96
C MET A 273 3.44 -24.07 -9.73
N LEU A 274 2.16 -23.68 -9.89
CA LEU A 274 1.19 -23.63 -8.79
C LEU A 274 0.75 -25.03 -8.32
N GLU A 275 0.71 -26.01 -9.23
CA GLU A 275 0.49 -27.41 -8.89
C GLU A 275 1.60 -27.93 -7.98
N GLY A 276 2.86 -27.59 -8.29
CA GLY A 276 4.01 -27.92 -7.45
C GLY A 276 3.98 -27.30 -6.04
N LEU A 277 3.20 -26.24 -5.83
CA LEU A 277 2.98 -25.62 -4.52
C LEU A 277 1.78 -26.20 -3.77
N THR A 278 0.96 -27.04 -4.40
CA THR A 278 -0.24 -27.55 -3.75
C THR A 278 0.15 -28.38 -2.53
N ALA A 279 -0.31 -27.96 -1.35
CA ALA A 279 0.06 -28.49 -0.02
C ALA A 279 1.48 -28.14 0.51
N ILE A 280 2.22 -27.25 -0.15
CA ILE A 280 3.50 -26.71 0.34
C ILE A 280 3.33 -25.20 0.61
N PRO A 281 3.24 -24.77 1.88
CA PRO A 281 3.15 -23.34 2.18
C PRO A 281 4.45 -22.64 1.78
N LEU A 282 4.32 -21.58 0.99
CA LEU A 282 5.43 -20.75 0.55
C LEU A 282 5.64 -19.61 1.54
N SER A 283 6.83 -19.50 2.13
CA SER A 283 7.14 -18.42 3.07
C SER A 283 7.40 -17.10 2.35
N LEU A 284 6.86 -16.01 2.89
CA LEU A 284 7.23 -14.64 2.55
C LEU A 284 8.06 -14.08 3.70
N SER A 285 9.29 -13.66 3.40
CA SER A 285 10.25 -13.19 4.40
C SER A 285 11.02 -11.95 3.93
N GLY A 286 11.70 -11.27 4.87
CA GLY A 286 12.50 -10.08 4.60
C GLY A 286 11.71 -8.77 4.59
N GLY A 287 10.42 -8.81 4.95
CA GLY A 287 9.66 -7.61 5.26
C GLY A 287 10.16 -6.98 6.55
N GLY A 288 10.35 -5.66 6.57
CA GLY A 288 10.83 -4.92 7.73
C GLY A 288 10.20 -3.53 7.80
N ASP A 289 10.12 -2.95 8.99
CA ASP A 289 9.49 -1.64 9.22
C ASP A 289 10.43 -0.45 8.88
N GLY A 290 11.61 -0.76 8.32
CA GLY A 290 12.60 0.22 7.89
C GLY A 290 13.59 0.58 9.01
N ASN A 291 14.38 1.61 8.76
CA ASN A 291 15.20 2.24 9.78
C ASN A 291 14.38 3.24 10.60
N GLU A 292 14.95 3.71 11.72
CA GLU A 292 14.32 4.76 12.50
C GLU A 292 14.14 6.02 11.63
N PRO A 293 12.92 6.58 11.50
CA PRO A 293 12.68 7.73 10.66
C PRO A 293 13.48 8.97 11.10
N THR A 294 14.11 9.61 10.12
CA THR A 294 14.72 10.95 10.25
C THR A 294 13.86 11.99 9.54
N ALA A 295 14.16 13.28 9.72
CA ALA A 295 13.43 14.36 9.02
C ALA A 295 13.41 14.19 7.49
N ALA A 296 14.44 13.57 6.91
CA ALA A 296 14.48 13.25 5.48
C ALA A 296 13.33 12.33 5.05
N ALA A 297 12.95 11.34 5.87
CA ALA A 297 11.86 10.42 5.58
C ALA A 297 10.47 11.09 5.64
N TYR A 298 10.36 12.26 6.28
CA TYR A 298 9.12 13.04 6.36
C TYR A 298 8.92 13.97 5.15
N ALA A 299 9.96 14.22 4.34
CA ALA A 299 9.91 15.21 3.26
C ALA A 299 8.82 14.93 2.23
N ASP A 300 8.82 13.73 1.63
CA ASP A 300 7.82 13.36 0.60
C ASP A 300 6.39 13.26 1.17
N PRO A 301 6.16 12.59 2.32
CA PRO A 301 4.83 12.56 2.93
C PRO A 301 4.28 13.95 3.26
N LEU A 302 5.11 14.86 3.77
CA LEU A 302 4.70 16.25 4.04
C LEU A 302 4.42 17.02 2.74
N ALA A 303 5.18 16.78 1.67
CA ALA A 303 4.93 17.39 0.37
C ALA A 303 3.58 16.94 -0.22
N GLU A 304 3.23 15.66 -0.08
CA GLU A 304 1.95 15.13 -0.55
C GLU A 304 0.77 15.63 0.30
N LEU A 305 0.93 15.77 1.62
CA LEU A 305 -0.04 16.46 2.48
C LEU A 305 -0.19 17.96 2.13
N ALA A 306 0.86 18.61 1.63
CA ALA A 306 0.78 20.01 1.21
C ALA A 306 -0.14 20.20 -0.01
N ARG A 307 -0.34 19.16 -0.82
CA ARG A 307 -1.24 19.19 -1.99
C ARG A 307 -2.73 19.13 -1.64
N VAL A 308 -3.08 18.83 -0.38
CA VAL A 308 -4.47 18.76 0.08
C VAL A 308 -4.81 20.06 0.82
N ASP A 309 -5.49 20.96 0.11
CA ASP A 309 -5.87 22.29 0.61
C ASP A 309 -6.83 22.25 1.81
N GLU A 310 -7.60 21.16 1.95
CA GLU A 310 -8.58 21.02 3.03
C GLU A 310 -7.95 20.73 4.41
N ILE A 311 -6.67 20.38 4.49
CA ILE A 311 -6.01 20.05 5.76
C ILE A 311 -5.79 21.32 6.58
N SER A 312 -6.37 21.34 7.78
CA SER A 312 -6.23 22.44 8.74
C SER A 312 -5.31 22.11 9.93
N ILE A 313 -5.05 20.82 10.18
CA ILE A 313 -4.26 20.34 11.32
C ILE A 313 -3.31 19.26 10.82
N VAL A 314 -2.02 19.36 11.14
CA VAL A 314 -1.03 18.30 10.91
C VAL A 314 -0.44 17.84 12.25
N ALA A 315 -0.23 16.54 12.42
CA ALA A 315 0.46 15.99 13.58
C ALA A 315 1.30 14.78 13.15
N ALA A 316 2.36 14.47 13.91
CA ALA A 316 3.17 13.28 13.69
C ALA A 316 3.25 12.36 14.92
N PRO A 317 2.14 11.74 15.36
CA PRO A 317 2.13 11.00 16.61
C PRO A 317 3.31 10.03 16.79
N GLY A 318 4.07 10.18 17.88
CA GLY A 318 5.24 9.36 18.22
C GLY A 318 6.60 9.95 17.82
N TYR A 319 6.66 11.03 17.04
CA TYR A 319 7.94 11.62 16.63
C TYR A 319 8.78 12.08 17.84
N GLY A 320 8.12 12.40 18.96
CA GLY A 320 8.74 12.79 20.22
C GLY A 320 9.71 11.75 20.79
N ALA A 321 9.58 10.47 20.42
CA ALA A 321 10.41 9.37 20.87
C ALA A 321 11.59 9.04 19.95
N LEU A 322 11.65 9.64 18.75
CA LEU A 322 12.69 9.36 17.75
C LEU A 322 13.99 10.11 18.03
N GLY A 323 15.13 9.58 17.58
CA GLY A 323 16.44 10.22 17.74
C GLY A 323 16.54 11.58 17.05
N ASP A 324 15.93 11.72 15.86
CA ASP A 324 15.93 12.94 15.04
C ASP A 324 14.72 13.87 15.29
N ARG A 325 14.12 13.77 16.48
CA ARG A 325 12.90 14.50 16.86
C ARG A 325 12.94 15.99 16.54
N GLN A 326 14.05 16.67 16.82
CA GLN A 326 14.15 18.13 16.64
C GLN A 326 14.00 18.52 15.16
N ALA A 327 14.70 17.83 14.26
CA ALA A 327 14.60 18.10 12.82
C ALA A 327 13.21 17.72 12.27
N ILE A 328 12.59 16.64 12.77
CA ILE A 328 11.22 16.28 12.40
C ILE A 328 10.23 17.37 12.86
N GLN A 329 10.43 17.91 14.07
CA GLN A 329 9.62 19.01 14.58
C GLN A 329 9.75 20.26 13.72
N GLU A 330 10.97 20.62 13.32
CA GLU A 330 11.24 21.74 12.40
C GLU A 330 10.58 21.52 11.03
N ALA A 331 10.55 20.28 10.52
CA ALA A 331 9.85 19.95 9.29
C ALA A 331 8.33 20.14 9.40
N LEU A 332 7.71 19.78 10.54
CA LEU A 332 6.29 20.02 10.81
C LEU A 332 5.97 21.52 10.91
N VAL A 333 6.81 22.27 11.60
CA VAL A 333 6.69 23.74 11.69
C VAL A 333 6.81 24.37 10.30
N GLY A 334 7.84 24.02 9.53
CA GLY A 334 8.02 24.53 8.18
C GLY A 334 6.87 24.18 7.22
N HIS A 335 6.29 22.99 7.38
CA HIS A 335 5.09 22.60 6.65
C HIS A 335 3.88 23.50 6.99
N ALA A 336 3.67 23.82 8.27
CA ALA A 336 2.59 24.70 8.71
C ALA A 336 2.81 26.18 8.33
N GLU A 337 4.05 26.65 8.34
CA GLU A 337 4.44 28.03 8.01
C GLU A 337 4.44 28.32 6.50
N THR A 338 4.23 27.31 5.65
CA THR A 338 4.17 27.48 4.21
C THR A 338 3.10 28.53 3.82
N ARG A 339 3.46 29.44 2.91
CA ARG A 339 2.60 30.59 2.57
C ARG A 339 1.23 30.12 2.08
N LYS A 340 0.16 30.62 2.73
CA LYS A 340 -1.25 30.24 2.46
C LYS A 340 -1.59 28.78 2.77
N ALA A 341 -0.81 28.10 3.60
CA ALA A 341 -1.10 26.74 4.02
C ALA A 341 -2.28 26.65 5.00
N TYR A 342 -2.57 27.73 5.75
CA TYR A 342 -3.68 27.87 6.71
C TYR A 342 -3.88 26.67 7.64
N ARG A 343 -2.78 26.06 8.09
CA ARG A 343 -2.78 24.86 8.94
C ARG A 343 -1.97 25.09 10.21
N ILE A 344 -2.31 24.35 11.26
CA ILE A 344 -1.54 24.30 12.52
C ILE A 344 -0.80 22.97 12.64
N ALA A 345 0.39 23.00 13.24
CA ALA A 345 1.13 21.79 13.60
C ALA A 345 0.89 21.45 15.08
N VAL A 346 0.56 20.20 15.37
CA VAL A 346 0.50 19.68 16.75
C VAL A 346 1.83 19.01 17.06
N LEU A 347 2.53 19.57 18.03
CA LEU A 347 3.88 19.16 18.42
C LEU A 347 3.85 18.36 19.72
N GLU A 348 4.71 17.34 19.79
CA GLU A 348 4.86 16.45 20.92
C GLU A 348 6.15 16.74 21.69
N THR A 349 6.06 16.58 23.01
CA THR A 349 7.22 16.63 23.89
C THR A 349 7.99 15.30 23.89
N ARG A 350 9.24 15.33 24.37
CA ARG A 350 9.99 14.10 24.63
C ARG A 350 9.28 13.22 25.68
N PRO A 351 9.36 11.88 25.56
CA PRO A 351 8.80 10.99 26.57
C PRO A 351 9.56 11.10 27.90
N GLY A 352 8.84 10.91 29.01
CA GLY A 352 9.45 10.77 30.35
C GLY A 352 10.00 12.06 30.98
N ILE A 353 9.65 13.23 30.43
CA ILE A 353 10.12 14.53 30.95
C ILE A 353 9.18 15.11 32.02
N LEU A 354 9.73 15.97 32.87
CA LEU A 354 8.98 16.72 33.87
C LEU A 354 8.18 17.88 33.22
N PRO A 355 7.09 18.36 33.85
CA PRO A 355 6.32 19.49 33.32
C PRO A 355 7.16 20.76 33.06
N GLN A 356 8.20 21.01 33.86
CA GLN A 356 9.09 22.15 33.63
C GLN A 356 9.92 21.98 32.35
N GLU A 357 10.45 20.77 32.11
CA GLU A 357 11.21 20.46 30.89
C GLU A 357 10.33 20.52 29.65
N ALA A 358 9.03 20.19 29.77
CA ALA A 358 8.06 20.38 28.71
C ALA A 358 7.83 21.87 28.36
N LEU A 359 7.83 22.74 29.37
CA LEU A 359 7.76 24.19 29.14
C LEU A 359 9.03 24.72 28.47
N ASP A 360 10.19 24.17 28.84
CA ASP A 360 11.47 24.50 28.21
C ASP A 360 11.50 24.04 26.74
N ASP A 361 11.02 22.83 26.45
CA ASP A 361 10.85 22.32 25.07
C ASP A 361 9.92 23.22 24.25
N ARG A 362 8.83 23.73 24.85
CA ARG A 362 7.92 24.69 24.19
C ARG A 362 8.58 26.04 23.90
N ALA A 363 9.39 26.55 24.83
CA ALA A 363 10.00 27.88 24.71
C ALA A 363 10.96 28.02 23.51
N VAL A 364 11.51 26.90 23.02
CA VAL A 364 12.36 26.86 21.82
C VAL A 364 11.55 27.03 20.53
N VAL A 365 10.25 26.77 20.57
CA VAL A 365 9.37 26.65 19.39
C VAL A 365 8.41 27.83 19.24
N ASP A 366 8.52 28.84 20.11
CA ASP A 366 7.61 30.00 20.16
C ASP A 366 7.69 30.80 18.84
N SER A 367 6.90 30.36 17.86
CA SER A 367 6.69 30.92 16.53
C SER A 367 5.23 31.39 16.47
N SER A 368 4.92 32.38 15.64
CA SER A 368 3.54 32.87 15.51
C SER A 368 2.54 31.85 14.93
N HIS A 369 2.99 30.61 14.67
CA HIS A 369 2.24 29.58 13.96
C HIS A 369 2.22 28.19 14.65
N ALA A 370 2.90 28.00 15.79
CA ALA A 370 3.03 26.70 16.47
C ALA A 370 2.80 26.77 17.98
#